data_AF-A0A8S2Y1E9-F1
#
_entry.id   AF-A0A8S2Y1E9-F1
#
_cell.length_a   1.000
_cell.length_b   1.000
_cell.length_c   1.000
_cell.angle_alpha   90.00
_cell.angle_beta   90.00
_cell.angle_gamma   90.00
#
_symmetry.space_group_name_H-M   'P 1'
#
loop_
_entity.id
_entity.type
_entity.pdbx_description
1 polymer ?
#
loop_
_entity_poly.entity_id
_entity_poly.type
_entity_poly.pdbx_seq_one_letter_code
_entity_poly.pdbx_strand_id
1 'polypeptide(L)'
;MIRIQCSPALRSKETDVQFIKDFMKYIESNFRIEYSGHKNPIGLDQWWLQGDGNFFCGVTDDIDFYMYLCDDSHYPFSIGNVQIKLEPPKQLPVQNSVIIKFVPTSISKDDVLDEMKSRFSSIFMANEMKESTRTSARHIRVIFKQQNEYKKILYEGRIVIQGLVLNVDEYLPPPKILICMKCNLLGHIKKACQAPYSICSHPPAMNYWTSGQEAANTSLSKEYFDSAIRAFDNELNKIKKDFDEEKKRINSLYEKQIETVKKGWLILQ
;
A
#
# COMPACT_ATOMS: atom_id res chain seq x y z
N MET A 1 -12.04 -4.39 2.39
CA MET A 1 -13.43 -4.80 2.13
C MET A 1 -14.33 -3.83 2.88
N ILE A 2 -15.29 -3.27 2.17
CA ILE A 2 -16.15 -2.19 2.65
C ILE A 2 -17.57 -2.75 2.78
N ARG A 3 -18.24 -2.40 3.88
CA ARG A 3 -19.62 -2.86 4.15
C ARG A 3 -20.55 -1.67 4.07
N ILE A 4 -21.66 -1.87 3.37
CA ILE A 4 -22.70 -0.87 3.15
C ILE A 4 -24.01 -1.44 3.68
N GLN A 5 -24.55 -0.78 4.69
CA GLN A 5 -25.87 -1.08 5.22
C GLN A 5 -26.94 -0.47 4.32
N CYS A 6 -27.94 -1.27 3.98
CA CYS A 6 -29.04 -0.88 3.09
C CYS A 6 -30.37 -0.95 3.86
N SER A 7 -31.19 0.11 3.77
CA SER A 7 -32.53 0.16 4.36
C SER A 7 -33.56 0.70 3.36
N PRO A 8 -34.55 -0.09 2.91
CA PRO A 8 -34.79 -1.48 3.28
C PRO A 8 -33.69 -2.43 2.77
N ALA A 9 -33.60 -3.60 3.40
CA ALA A 9 -32.67 -4.65 3.02
C ALA A 9 -32.87 -5.08 1.56
N LEU A 10 -31.77 -5.24 0.84
CA LEU A 10 -31.76 -5.79 -0.53
C LEU A 10 -32.11 -7.28 -0.47
N ARG A 11 -33.21 -7.68 -1.15
CA ARG A 11 -33.80 -9.02 -1.05
C ARG A 11 -34.29 -9.59 -2.37
N SER A 12 -34.19 -8.86 -3.47
CA SER A 12 -34.70 -9.31 -4.77
C SER A 12 -33.64 -9.14 -5.86
N LYS A 13 -33.35 -10.21 -6.59
CA LYS A 13 -32.24 -10.25 -7.55
C LYS A 13 -32.28 -9.10 -8.58
N GLU A 14 -33.47 -8.66 -8.96
CA GLU A 14 -33.67 -7.55 -9.90
C GLU A 14 -33.41 -6.18 -9.26
N THR A 15 -33.97 -5.91 -8.08
CA THR A 15 -33.69 -4.68 -7.34
C THR A 15 -32.23 -4.56 -6.93
N ASP A 16 -31.60 -5.68 -6.60
CA ASP A 16 -30.22 -5.75 -6.17
C ASP A 16 -29.26 -5.37 -7.31
N VAL A 17 -29.47 -5.94 -8.50
CA VAL A 17 -28.67 -5.62 -9.69
C VAL A 17 -28.85 -4.16 -10.11
N GLN A 18 -30.09 -3.64 -10.06
CA GLN A 18 -30.34 -2.25 -10.43
C GLN A 18 -29.71 -1.29 -9.42
N PHE A 19 -29.86 -1.54 -8.12
CA PHE A 19 -29.20 -0.78 -7.06
C PHE A 19 -27.69 -0.74 -7.25
N ILE A 20 -27.05 -1.89 -7.51
CA ILE A 20 -25.60 -1.96 -7.70
C ILE A 20 -25.16 -1.16 -8.94
N LYS A 21 -25.90 -1.24 -10.04
CA LYS A 21 -25.60 -0.46 -11.26
C LYS A 21 -25.68 1.04 -10.99
N ASP A 22 -26.74 1.49 -10.34
CA ASP A 22 -26.94 2.90 -10.03
C ASP A 22 -25.92 3.40 -9.00
N PHE A 23 -25.58 2.56 -8.01
CA PHE A 23 -24.52 2.80 -7.05
C PHE A 23 -23.17 2.98 -7.71
N MET A 24 -22.76 2.02 -8.55
CA MET A 24 -21.46 2.11 -9.23
C MET A 24 -21.41 3.29 -10.18
N LYS A 25 -22.50 3.60 -10.88
CA LYS A 25 -22.56 4.77 -11.77
C LYS A 25 -22.37 6.08 -11.00
N TYR A 26 -23.02 6.22 -9.83
CA TYR A 26 -22.86 7.40 -8.98
C TYR A 26 -21.42 7.55 -8.50
N ILE A 27 -20.88 6.48 -7.91
CA ILE A 27 -19.53 6.43 -7.36
C ILE A 27 -18.48 6.74 -8.44
N GLU A 28 -18.58 6.08 -9.60
CA GLU A 28 -17.63 6.28 -10.69
C GLU A 28 -17.66 7.71 -11.22
N SER A 29 -18.86 8.29 -11.37
CA SER A 29 -19.02 9.66 -11.88
C SER A 29 -18.34 10.67 -10.94
N ASN A 30 -18.59 10.57 -9.64
CA ASN A 30 -18.01 11.49 -8.67
C ASN A 30 -16.50 11.28 -8.50
N PHE A 31 -16.04 10.02 -8.45
CA PHE A 31 -14.62 9.73 -8.38
C PHE A 31 -13.87 10.31 -9.59
N ARG A 32 -14.40 10.17 -10.80
CA ARG A 32 -13.75 10.73 -12.01
C ARG A 32 -13.75 12.26 -12.05
N ILE A 33 -14.67 12.92 -11.37
CA ILE A 33 -14.66 14.39 -11.23
C ILE A 33 -13.51 14.82 -10.32
N GLU A 34 -13.39 14.19 -9.15
CA GLU A 34 -12.36 14.52 -8.16
C GLU A 34 -10.96 14.06 -8.61
N TYR A 35 -10.87 12.90 -9.25
CA TYR A 35 -9.65 12.28 -9.75
C TYR A 35 -9.62 12.28 -11.28
N SER A 36 -9.77 13.47 -11.89
CA SER A 36 -9.84 13.64 -13.35
C SER A 36 -8.60 13.15 -14.13
N GLY A 37 -7.45 13.01 -13.46
CA GLY A 37 -6.23 12.42 -14.03
C GLY A 37 -6.17 10.89 -13.97
N HIS A 38 -7.13 10.23 -13.31
CA HIS A 38 -7.12 8.79 -13.10
C HIS A 38 -7.60 8.04 -14.34
N LYS A 39 -6.70 7.22 -14.92
CA LYS A 39 -6.92 6.54 -16.20
C LYS A 39 -7.28 5.07 -16.08
N ASN A 40 -7.12 4.46 -14.91
CA ASN A 40 -7.37 3.04 -14.75
C ASN A 40 -8.88 2.74 -14.79
N PRO A 41 -9.26 1.52 -15.20
CA PRO A 41 -10.63 1.04 -15.04
C PRO A 41 -10.98 0.99 -13.55
N ILE A 42 -12.11 1.59 -13.20
CA ILE A 42 -12.65 1.58 -11.84
C ILE A 42 -13.61 0.40 -11.74
N GLY A 43 -13.50 -0.40 -10.68
CA GLY A 43 -14.33 -1.59 -10.53
C GLY A 43 -14.27 -2.20 -9.16
N LEU A 44 -15.26 -3.05 -8.88
CA LEU A 44 -15.27 -3.94 -7.73
C LEU A 44 -14.82 -5.32 -8.18
N ASP A 45 -13.75 -5.84 -7.57
CA ASP A 45 -13.26 -7.21 -7.85
C ASP A 45 -14.25 -8.26 -7.39
N GLN A 46 -14.87 -7.99 -6.23
CA GLN A 46 -15.83 -8.87 -5.61
C GLN A 46 -16.91 -8.03 -4.98
N TRP A 47 -18.14 -8.49 -5.09
CA TRP A 47 -19.23 -7.96 -4.30
C TRP A 47 -20.25 -9.05 -4.05
N TRP A 48 -20.94 -8.95 -2.92
CA TRP A 48 -22.03 -9.86 -2.59
C TRP A 48 -22.98 -9.20 -1.61
N LEU A 49 -24.19 -9.76 -1.56
CA LEU A 49 -25.16 -9.46 -0.52
C LEU A 49 -25.06 -10.53 0.56
N GLN A 50 -25.00 -10.10 1.81
CA GLN A 50 -25.18 -11.00 2.93
C GLN A 50 -26.68 -11.25 3.15
N GLY A 51 -27.05 -12.37 3.80
CA GLY A 51 -28.45 -12.74 4.00
C GLY A 51 -29.30 -11.76 4.83
N ASP A 52 -28.65 -10.77 5.45
CA ASP A 52 -29.29 -9.65 6.13
C ASP A 52 -29.60 -8.45 5.18
N GLY A 53 -29.23 -8.56 3.90
CA GLY A 53 -29.42 -7.55 2.86
C GLY A 53 -28.36 -6.47 2.81
N ASN A 54 -27.26 -6.63 3.57
CA ASN A 54 -26.12 -5.72 3.50
C ASN A 54 -25.24 -6.00 2.29
N PHE A 55 -24.74 -4.94 1.68
CA PHE A 55 -23.88 -5.00 0.51
C PHE A 55 -22.41 -4.93 0.93
N PHE A 56 -21.61 -5.87 0.44
CA PHE A 56 -20.18 -5.92 0.65
C PHE A 56 -19.46 -5.74 -0.67
N CYS A 57 -18.43 -4.89 -0.66
CA CYS A 57 -17.57 -4.71 -1.83
C CYS A 57 -16.09 -4.87 -1.46
N GLY A 58 -15.42 -5.68 -2.27
CA GLY A 58 -13.97 -5.77 -2.39
C GLY A 58 -13.53 -4.89 -3.55
N VAL A 59 -12.66 -3.94 -3.27
CA VAL A 59 -12.07 -3.05 -4.27
C VAL A 59 -10.73 -3.63 -4.70
N THR A 60 -10.41 -3.42 -5.96
CA THR A 60 -9.20 -3.86 -6.67
C THR A 60 -7.91 -3.27 -6.11
N ASP A 61 -6.78 -3.64 -6.71
CA ASP A 61 -5.43 -3.08 -6.52
C ASP A 61 -5.35 -1.54 -6.70
N ASP A 62 -6.46 -0.87 -7.04
CA ASP A 62 -6.55 0.57 -7.14
C ASP A 62 -6.70 1.23 -5.76
N ILE A 63 -5.56 1.65 -5.22
CA ILE A 63 -5.48 2.24 -3.88
C ILE A 63 -6.26 3.56 -3.82
N ASP A 64 -6.19 4.39 -4.85
CA ASP A 64 -6.87 5.69 -4.86
C ASP A 64 -8.39 5.49 -4.80
N PHE A 65 -8.91 4.56 -5.60
CA PHE A 65 -10.33 4.20 -5.56
C PHE A 65 -10.74 3.54 -4.24
N TYR A 66 -9.90 2.67 -3.66
CA TYR A 66 -10.18 2.10 -2.33
C TYR A 66 -10.28 3.18 -1.26
N MET A 67 -9.34 4.12 -1.24
CA MET A 67 -9.33 5.20 -0.26
C MET A 67 -10.54 6.12 -0.42
N TYR A 68 -10.93 6.42 -1.67
CA TYR A 68 -12.17 7.17 -1.95
C TYR A 68 -13.40 6.48 -1.36
N LEU A 69 -13.52 5.15 -1.51
CA LEU A 69 -14.63 4.38 -0.96
C LEU A 69 -14.59 4.25 0.58
N CYS A 70 -13.49 4.62 1.24
CA CYS A 70 -13.40 4.57 2.70
C CYS A 70 -13.96 5.83 3.39
N ASP A 71 -14.30 6.87 2.62
CA ASP A 71 -14.83 8.13 3.12
C ASP A 71 -16.35 8.17 2.95
N ASP A 72 -17.07 8.42 4.05
CA ASP A 72 -18.54 8.43 4.07
C ASP A 72 -19.15 9.62 3.32
N SER A 73 -18.40 10.72 3.18
CA SER A 73 -18.83 11.91 2.45
C SER A 73 -19.00 11.68 0.94
N HIS A 74 -18.39 10.62 0.40
CA HIS A 74 -18.49 10.27 -1.02
C HIS A 74 -19.70 9.40 -1.36
N TYR A 75 -20.48 8.98 -0.37
CA TYR A 75 -21.63 8.11 -0.56
C TYR A 75 -22.93 8.91 -0.69
N PRO A 76 -23.84 8.50 -1.59
CA PRO A 76 -25.16 9.08 -1.62
C PRO A 76 -25.93 8.64 -0.37
N PHE A 77 -26.76 9.52 0.18
CA PHE A 77 -27.65 9.16 1.30
C PHE A 77 -28.62 8.02 0.93
N SER A 78 -29.04 7.98 -0.34
CA SER A 78 -29.94 6.95 -0.86
C SER A 78 -29.77 6.74 -2.36
N ILE A 79 -30.09 5.54 -2.82
CA ILE A 79 -30.24 5.21 -4.24
C ILE A 79 -31.62 4.59 -4.44
N GLY A 80 -32.43 5.25 -5.29
CA GLY A 80 -33.85 4.92 -5.39
C GLY A 80 -34.54 5.05 -4.03
N ASN A 81 -35.13 3.95 -3.55
CA ASN A 81 -35.79 3.85 -2.25
C ASN A 81 -34.92 3.23 -1.15
N VAL A 82 -33.63 2.98 -1.40
CA VAL A 82 -32.71 2.34 -0.46
C VAL A 82 -31.79 3.38 0.16
N GLN A 83 -31.90 3.58 1.47
CA GLN A 83 -30.96 4.37 2.27
C GLN A 83 -29.65 3.61 2.45
N ILE A 84 -28.55 4.34 2.38
CA ILE A 84 -27.19 3.81 2.42
C ILE A 84 -26.49 4.34 3.66
N LYS A 85 -25.87 3.45 4.42
CA LYS A 85 -24.97 3.81 5.51
C LYS A 85 -23.67 3.01 5.41
N LEU A 86 -22.55 3.73 5.35
CA LEU A 86 -21.24 3.12 5.29
C LEU A 86 -20.83 2.58 6.67
N GLU A 87 -20.35 1.34 6.70
CA GLU A 87 -19.52 0.85 7.79
C GLU A 87 -18.05 0.92 7.35
N PRO A 88 -17.23 1.80 7.98
CA PRO A 88 -15.84 1.96 7.58
C PRO A 88 -15.09 0.63 7.73
N PRO A 89 -14.16 0.33 6.80
CA PRO A 89 -13.38 -0.90 6.88
C PRO A 89 -12.58 -0.92 8.18
N LYS A 90 -12.36 -2.11 8.74
CA LYS A 90 -11.53 -2.25 9.96
C LYS A 90 -10.06 -1.94 9.73
N GLN A 91 -9.60 -1.97 8.48
CA GLN A 91 -8.22 -1.76 8.09
C GLN A 91 -8.15 -0.98 6.77
N LEU A 92 -7.31 0.05 6.74
CA LEU A 92 -6.93 0.75 5.52
C LEU A 92 -5.65 0.14 4.93
N PRO A 93 -5.34 0.40 3.64
CA PRO A 93 -4.14 -0.07 3.00
C PRO A 93 -2.93 0.50 3.73
N VAL A 94 -1.84 -0.26 3.73
CA VAL A 94 -0.65 0.10 4.49
C VAL A 94 0.12 1.27 3.90
N GLN A 95 -0.17 1.62 2.66
CA GLN A 95 0.53 2.62 1.85
C GLN A 95 0.32 4.06 2.34
N ASN A 96 -0.77 4.36 3.06
CA ASN A 96 -1.02 5.68 3.64
C ASN A 96 -0.67 5.71 5.14
N SER A 97 0.48 5.13 5.48
CA SER A 97 0.92 5.02 6.87
C SER A 97 2.28 5.65 7.07
N VAL A 98 2.47 6.29 8.21
CA VAL A 98 3.77 6.79 8.66
C VAL A 98 4.21 6.04 9.91
N ILE A 99 5.50 6.07 10.20
CA ILE A 99 6.09 5.62 11.45
C ILE A 99 6.62 6.84 12.20
N ILE A 100 6.17 7.01 13.43
CA ILE A 100 6.80 7.88 14.41
C ILE A 100 7.86 7.06 15.14
N LYS A 101 9.13 7.43 14.99
CA LYS A 101 10.26 6.67 15.52
C LYS A 101 10.61 7.09 16.95
N PHE A 102 11.14 6.13 17.70
CA PHE A 102 11.66 6.30 19.06
C PHE A 102 10.73 7.03 20.04
N VAL A 103 9.43 6.73 19.99
CA VAL A 103 8.46 7.25 20.97
C VAL A 103 8.80 6.66 22.34
N PRO A 104 9.09 7.49 23.36
CA PRO A 104 9.37 7.00 24.71
C PRO A 104 8.23 6.16 25.26
N THR A 105 8.55 5.11 26.02
CA THR A 105 7.50 4.23 26.54
C THR A 105 6.56 4.91 27.53
N SER A 106 7.00 6.02 28.13
CA SER A 106 6.23 6.89 29.01
C SER A 106 5.09 7.65 28.32
N ILE A 107 5.18 7.90 27.02
CA ILE A 107 4.10 8.52 26.24
C ILE A 107 3.17 7.40 25.82
N SER A 108 1.87 7.48 26.11
CA SER A 108 0.94 6.43 25.70
C SER A 108 0.62 6.50 24.20
N LYS A 109 0.18 5.39 23.62
CA LYS A 109 -0.28 5.37 22.22
C LYS A 109 -1.50 6.28 22.01
N ASP A 110 -2.33 6.43 23.04
CA ASP A 110 -3.51 7.28 22.98
C ASP A 110 -3.12 8.77 23.04
N ASP A 111 -2.10 9.15 23.83
CA ASP A 111 -1.54 10.53 23.81
C ASP A 111 -0.99 10.90 22.42
N VAL A 112 -0.28 9.95 21.79
CA VAL A 112 0.20 10.14 20.41
C VAL A 112 -0.98 10.29 19.45
N LEU A 113 -2.03 9.49 19.60
CA LEU A 113 -3.21 9.56 18.76
C LEU A 113 -3.93 10.90 18.91
N ASP A 114 -4.09 11.40 20.13
CA ASP A 114 -4.78 12.66 20.43
C ASP A 114 -4.00 13.87 19.91
N GLU A 115 -2.68 13.90 20.12
CA GLU A 115 -1.82 14.95 19.56
C GLU A 115 -1.88 14.94 18.02
N MET A 116 -1.80 13.75 17.42
CA MET A 116 -1.90 13.60 15.97
C MET A 116 -3.28 14.07 15.46
N LYS A 117 -4.37 13.69 16.13
CA LYS A 117 -5.75 14.08 15.76
C LYS A 117 -6.02 15.57 15.92
N SER A 118 -5.33 16.25 16.83
CA SER A 118 -5.43 17.71 16.97
C SER A 118 -4.92 18.46 15.73
N ARG A 119 -4.03 17.83 14.94
CA ARG A 119 -3.39 18.41 13.75
C ARG A 119 -3.91 17.87 12.42
N PHE A 120 -4.38 16.62 12.42
CA PHE A 120 -4.75 15.89 11.22
C PHE A 120 -6.11 15.23 11.43
N SER A 121 -7.11 15.71 10.69
CA SER A 121 -8.49 15.23 10.80
C SER A 121 -8.67 13.83 10.18
N SER A 122 -7.78 13.46 9.25
CA SER A 122 -7.90 12.23 8.47
C SER A 122 -7.31 11.00 9.16
N ILE A 123 -6.86 11.10 10.42
CA ILE A 123 -6.27 9.94 11.10
C ILE A 123 -7.31 8.86 11.32
N PHE A 124 -7.00 7.67 10.81
CA PHE A 124 -7.81 6.49 10.96
C PHE A 124 -7.50 5.77 12.28
N MET A 125 -6.22 5.45 12.53
CA MET A 125 -5.78 4.78 13.75
C MET A 125 -4.27 4.91 13.97
N ALA A 126 -3.84 4.63 15.20
CA ALA A 126 -2.44 4.44 15.57
C ALA A 126 -2.23 3.06 16.20
N ASN A 127 -1.14 2.38 15.83
CA ASN A 127 -0.78 1.04 16.31
C ASN A 127 0.69 0.99 16.71
N GLU A 128 0.99 0.27 17.78
CA GLU A 128 2.37 0.02 18.19
C GLU A 128 3.02 -1.06 17.33
N MET A 129 4.27 -0.85 16.93
CA MET A 129 5.02 -1.82 16.16
C MET A 129 5.72 -2.83 17.09
N LYS A 130 5.28 -4.08 17.03
CA LYS A 130 5.73 -5.19 17.89
C LYS A 130 7.23 -5.48 17.84
N GLU A 131 7.89 -5.16 16.73
CA GLU A 131 9.31 -5.48 16.49
C GLU A 131 10.29 -4.38 16.95
N SER A 132 9.78 -3.26 17.48
CA SER A 132 10.59 -2.08 17.82
C SER A 132 10.97 -1.98 19.30
N THR A 133 10.85 -3.06 20.07
CA THR A 133 11.01 -3.09 21.53
C THR A 133 12.46 -2.88 21.97
N ARG A 134 12.91 -1.63 21.96
CA ARG A 134 13.83 -1.15 23.01
C ARG A 134 12.99 -0.98 24.26
N THR A 135 13.50 -1.39 25.43
CA THR A 135 12.75 -1.31 26.69
C THR A 135 12.27 0.11 27.03
N SER A 136 12.94 1.14 26.50
CA SER A 136 12.64 2.56 26.74
C SER A 136 11.93 3.29 25.60
N ALA A 137 11.85 2.70 24.40
CA ALA A 137 11.27 3.38 23.23
C ALA A 137 10.66 2.41 22.24
N ARG A 138 9.59 2.85 21.57
CA ARG A 138 8.85 2.08 20.57
C ARG A 138 8.53 2.92 19.34
N HIS A 139 8.20 2.25 18.25
CA HIS A 139 7.70 2.88 17.04
C HIS A 139 6.18 2.82 17.02
N ILE A 140 5.54 3.93 16.65
CA ILE A 140 4.10 4.00 16.50
C ILE A 140 3.79 4.24 15.03
N ARG A 141 3.00 3.35 14.45
CA ARG A 141 2.49 3.47 13.10
C ARG A 141 1.16 4.22 13.13
N VAL A 142 1.05 5.29 12.35
CA VAL A 142 -0.20 6.06 12.20
C VAL A 142 -0.70 5.93 10.77
N ILE A 143 -2.00 5.72 10.62
CA ILE A 143 -2.66 5.47 9.34
C ILE A 143 -3.59 6.64 9.00
N PHE A 144 -3.48 7.18 7.78
CA PHE A 144 -4.24 8.31 7.28
C PHE A 144 -5.30 7.87 6.28
N LYS A 145 -6.46 8.54 6.31
CA LYS A 145 -7.51 8.43 5.29
C LYS A 145 -7.19 9.28 4.07
N GLN A 146 -6.61 10.46 4.25
CA GLN A 146 -6.38 11.39 3.14
C GLN A 146 -4.90 11.49 2.77
N GLN A 147 -4.62 11.44 1.47
CA GLN A 147 -3.25 11.42 0.94
C GLN A 147 -2.54 12.77 1.10
N ASN A 148 -3.28 13.88 1.12
CA ASN A 148 -2.76 15.23 1.33
C ASN A 148 -2.14 15.41 2.72
N GLU A 149 -2.84 15.01 3.79
CA GLU A 149 -2.36 15.08 5.18
C GLU A 149 -1.20 14.10 5.40
N TYR A 150 -1.28 12.90 4.82
CA TYR A 150 -0.18 11.93 4.77
C TYR A 150 1.10 12.55 4.15
N LYS A 151 0.99 13.15 2.97
CA LYS A 151 2.12 13.81 2.29
C LYS A 151 2.64 15.00 3.09
N LYS A 152 1.74 15.75 3.74
CA LYS A 152 2.10 16.90 4.57
C LYS A 152 2.98 16.48 5.76
N ILE A 153 2.57 15.49 6.54
CA ILE A 153 3.38 15.05 7.70
C ILE A 153 4.71 14.43 7.27
N LEU A 154 4.76 13.74 6.13
CA LEU A 154 6.02 13.22 5.58
C LEU A 154 6.96 14.33 5.12
N TYR A 155 6.43 15.38 4.52
CA TYR A 155 7.22 16.56 4.14
C TYR A 155 7.77 17.29 5.37
N GLU A 156 6.96 17.41 6.44
CA GLU A 156 7.42 17.96 7.71
C GLU A 156 8.50 17.07 8.37
N GLY A 157 8.39 15.74 8.22
CA GLY A 157 9.37 14.75 8.67
C GLY A 157 9.56 14.65 10.18
N ARG A 158 8.86 15.49 10.95
CA ARG A 158 8.94 15.57 12.41
C ARG A 158 7.61 15.95 13.00
N ILE A 159 7.38 15.54 14.24
CA ILE A 159 6.23 15.96 15.04
C ILE A 159 6.63 16.25 16.47
N VAL A 160 5.95 17.21 17.09
CA VAL A 160 6.11 17.52 18.51
C VAL A 160 5.01 16.81 19.30
N ILE A 161 5.37 15.94 20.23
CA ILE A 161 4.43 15.25 21.13
C ILE A 161 4.89 15.47 22.56
N GLN A 162 4.04 16.07 23.40
CA GLN A 162 4.37 16.43 24.80
C GLN A 162 5.71 17.19 24.92
N GLY A 163 5.98 18.09 23.97
CA GLY A 163 7.22 18.89 23.93
C GLY A 163 8.45 18.17 23.35
N LEU A 164 8.35 16.89 22.99
CA LEU A 164 9.43 16.14 22.36
C LEU A 164 9.31 16.16 20.85
N VAL A 165 10.40 16.50 20.15
CA VAL A 165 10.49 16.45 18.69
C VAL A 165 10.87 15.04 18.27
N LEU A 166 9.95 14.36 17.59
CA LEU A 166 10.10 12.97 17.13
C LEU A 166 10.16 12.94 15.60
N ASN A 167 10.93 12.00 15.06
CA ASN A 167 11.03 11.82 13.61
C ASN A 167 9.85 11.03 13.07
N VAL A 168 9.39 11.42 11.89
CA VAL A 168 8.33 10.74 11.14
C VAL A 168 8.89 10.30 9.80
N ASP A 169 8.69 9.02 9.47
CA ASP A 169 9.12 8.43 8.21
C ASP A 169 7.97 7.66 7.56
N GLU A 170 8.12 7.38 6.26
CA GLU A 170 7.19 6.51 5.54
C GLU A 170 7.19 5.08 6.13
N TYR A 171 6.00 4.51 6.30
CA TYR A 171 5.88 3.10 6.66
C TYR A 171 6.07 2.24 5.42
N LEU A 172 7.19 1.53 5.36
CA LEU A 172 7.42 0.50 4.35
C LEU A 172 6.96 -0.86 4.91
N PRO A 173 5.89 -1.48 4.38
CA PRO A 173 5.48 -2.80 4.82
C PRO A 173 6.60 -3.82 4.53
N PRO A 174 6.76 -4.85 5.38
CA PRO A 174 7.72 -5.90 5.11
C PRO A 174 7.41 -6.55 3.76
N PRO A 175 8.43 -6.82 2.93
CA PRO A 175 8.21 -7.45 1.63
C PRO A 175 7.50 -8.79 1.84
N LYS A 176 6.32 -8.94 1.23
CA LYS A 176 5.61 -10.22 1.21
C LYS A 176 6.31 -11.13 0.22
N ILE A 177 7.26 -11.92 0.70
CA ILE A 177 7.91 -12.94 -0.11
C ILE A 177 6.88 -14.06 -0.34
N LEU A 178 6.36 -14.17 -1.56
CA LEU A 178 5.52 -15.29 -1.97
C LEU A 178 6.41 -16.52 -2.16
N ILE A 179 6.38 -17.43 -1.19
CA ILE A 179 7.00 -18.76 -1.30
C ILE A 179 5.91 -19.75 -1.70
N CYS A 180 6.13 -20.45 -2.81
CA CYS A 180 5.22 -21.48 -3.27
C CYS A 180 5.31 -22.71 -2.36
N MET A 181 4.26 -23.00 -1.58
CA MET A 181 4.23 -24.21 -0.72
C MET A 181 4.29 -25.55 -1.48
N LYS A 182 4.21 -25.55 -2.82
CA LYS A 182 4.31 -26.75 -3.66
C LYS A 182 5.73 -27.02 -4.14
N CYS A 183 6.60 -26.03 -4.25
CA CYS A 183 7.97 -26.24 -4.74
C CYS A 183 9.04 -25.46 -3.96
N ASN A 184 8.63 -24.69 -2.95
CA ASN A 184 9.43 -23.79 -2.13
C ASN A 184 10.23 -22.73 -2.90
N LEU A 185 9.84 -22.43 -4.15
CA LEU A 185 10.43 -21.36 -4.94
C LEU A 185 9.68 -20.03 -4.74
N LEU A 186 10.40 -18.94 -4.95
CA LEU A 186 9.86 -17.58 -4.87
C LEU A 186 8.99 -17.23 -6.09
N GLY A 187 8.13 -16.23 -5.91
CA GLY A 187 7.51 -15.50 -7.03
C GLY A 187 6.24 -16.12 -7.62
N HIS A 188 5.68 -17.17 -7.02
CA HIS A 188 4.39 -17.70 -7.46
C HIS A 188 3.61 -18.41 -6.34
N ILE A 189 2.30 -18.52 -6.52
CA ILE A 189 1.41 -19.24 -5.61
C ILE A 189 1.24 -20.70 -6.05
N LYS A 190 0.86 -21.59 -5.13
CA LYS A 190 0.64 -23.04 -5.38
C LYS A 190 -0.23 -23.32 -6.61
N LYS A 191 -1.26 -22.49 -6.87
CA LYS A 191 -2.17 -22.64 -8.02
C LYS A 191 -1.51 -22.38 -9.37
N ALA A 192 -0.49 -21.52 -9.42
CA ALA A 192 0.26 -21.18 -10.63
C ALA A 192 1.54 -22.00 -10.80
N CYS A 193 1.76 -22.99 -9.91
CA CYS A 193 2.98 -23.77 -9.87
C CYS A 193 2.96 -24.90 -10.92
N GLN A 194 3.78 -24.75 -11.95
CA GLN A 194 3.96 -25.74 -13.03
C GLN A 194 4.86 -26.93 -12.64
N ALA A 195 5.45 -26.91 -11.44
CA ALA A 195 6.30 -28.02 -11.00
C ALA A 195 5.47 -29.33 -10.93
N PRO A 196 5.98 -30.45 -11.48
CA PRO A 196 5.33 -31.74 -11.33
C PRO A 196 5.32 -32.14 -9.85
N TYR A 197 4.23 -32.78 -9.39
CA TYR A 197 4.08 -33.20 -7.99
C TYR A 197 5.20 -34.15 -7.50
N SER A 198 5.93 -34.78 -8.43
CA SER A 198 6.97 -35.79 -8.17
C SER A 198 8.27 -35.25 -7.58
N ILE A 199 8.46 -33.93 -7.46
CA ILE A 199 9.69 -33.33 -6.90
C ILE A 199 9.56 -33.07 -5.38
N CYS A 200 8.37 -33.29 -4.78
CA CYS A 200 8.09 -32.92 -3.39
C CYS A 200 7.93 -34.08 -2.40
N SER A 201 8.78 -35.10 -2.48
CA SER A 201 8.92 -36.09 -1.40
C SER A 201 10.01 -35.77 -0.37
N HIS A 202 10.78 -34.69 -0.57
CA HIS A 202 11.79 -34.25 0.38
C HIS A 202 11.62 -32.76 0.64
N PRO A 203 11.02 -32.33 1.77
CA PRO A 203 11.24 -30.96 2.21
C PRO A 203 12.75 -30.77 2.36
N PRO A 204 13.38 -29.72 1.78
CA PRO A 204 14.68 -29.33 2.29
C PRO A 204 14.44 -28.99 3.75
N ALA A 205 15.11 -29.71 4.66
CA ALA A 205 15.08 -29.39 6.07
C ALA A 205 15.47 -27.92 6.22
N MET A 206 14.49 -27.05 6.45
CA MET A 206 14.74 -25.71 6.91
C MET A 206 15.25 -25.84 8.34
N ASN A 207 16.56 -26.01 8.48
CA ASN A 207 17.25 -25.85 9.74
C ASN A 207 17.15 -24.36 10.12
N TYR A 208 16.07 -24.01 10.81
CA TYR A 208 16.08 -22.83 11.66
C TYR A 208 17.11 -23.08 12.77
N TRP A 209 18.18 -22.29 12.77
CA TRP A 209 19.01 -21.95 13.93
C TRP A 209 18.99 -22.96 15.09
N THR A 210 19.71 -24.08 14.94
CA THR A 210 20.26 -24.81 16.08
C THR A 210 21.75 -24.54 16.14
N SER A 211 22.16 -23.95 17.26
CA SER A 211 23.55 -23.85 17.69
C SER A 211 24.18 -25.25 17.75
N GLY A 212 25.35 -25.41 17.15
CA GLY A 212 26.24 -26.55 17.38
C GLY A 212 26.25 -27.59 16.26
N GLN A 213 27.41 -27.68 15.60
CA GLN A 213 28.01 -28.85 14.96
C GLN A 213 27.07 -29.87 14.28
N GLU A 214 27.07 -29.88 12.95
CA GLU A 214 27.69 -30.93 12.12
C GLU A 214 27.40 -30.66 10.64
N ALA A 215 28.47 -30.46 9.87
CA ALA A 215 28.44 -30.31 8.43
C ALA A 215 28.42 -31.69 7.78
N ALA A 216 27.39 -31.97 6.99
CA ALA A 216 27.43 -33.06 6.00
C ALA A 216 26.58 -32.70 4.77
N ASN A 217 27.30 -32.29 3.71
CA ASN A 217 27.04 -32.56 2.30
C ASN A 217 25.59 -32.64 1.81
N THR A 218 25.08 -31.52 1.28
CA THR A 218 24.22 -31.56 0.09
C THR A 218 24.76 -30.59 -0.95
N SER A 219 25.33 -31.14 -2.01
CA SER A 219 25.77 -30.45 -3.23
C SER A 219 24.59 -30.01 -4.10
N LEU A 220 23.61 -29.33 -3.49
CA LEU A 220 22.61 -28.53 -4.21
C LEU A 220 23.21 -27.14 -4.35
N SER A 221 23.55 -26.84 -5.60
CA SER A 221 24.90 -26.43 -5.97
C SER A 221 25.17 -24.96 -5.75
N LYS A 222 26.37 -24.64 -5.26
CA LYS A 222 27.00 -23.32 -5.33
C LYS A 222 26.81 -22.67 -6.71
N GLU A 223 26.82 -23.48 -7.77
CA GLU A 223 26.56 -23.05 -9.15
C GLU A 223 25.17 -22.43 -9.37
N TYR A 224 24.13 -22.89 -8.68
CA TYR A 224 22.78 -22.31 -8.78
C TYR A 224 22.73 -20.91 -8.16
N PHE A 225 23.35 -20.75 -6.98
CA PHE A 225 23.47 -19.44 -6.33
C PHE A 225 24.35 -18.49 -7.15
N ASP A 226 25.49 -18.96 -7.65
CA ASP A 226 26.38 -18.17 -8.50
C ASP A 226 25.71 -17.77 -9.83
N SER A 227 24.79 -18.59 -10.35
CA SER A 227 23.98 -18.26 -11.53
C SER A 227 22.94 -17.18 -11.21
N ALA A 228 22.22 -17.30 -10.09
CA ALA A 228 21.23 -16.32 -9.64
C ALA A 228 21.87 -14.96 -9.33
N ILE A 229 23.04 -14.95 -8.66
CA ILE A 229 23.81 -13.74 -8.36
C ILE A 229 24.22 -13.05 -9.67
N ARG A 230 24.75 -13.80 -10.65
CA ARG A 230 25.11 -13.25 -11.97
C ARG A 230 23.92 -12.66 -12.72
N ALA A 231 22.75 -13.31 -12.68
CA ALA A 231 21.54 -12.78 -13.28
C ALA A 231 21.11 -11.45 -12.63
N PHE A 232 21.18 -11.38 -11.30
CA PHE A 232 20.89 -10.16 -10.54
C PHE A 232 21.87 -9.03 -10.85
N ASP A 233 23.18 -9.32 -10.90
CA ASP A 233 24.22 -8.35 -11.24
C ASP A 233 24.04 -7.80 -12.67
N ASN A 234 23.63 -8.65 -13.62
CA ASN A 234 23.35 -8.22 -14.98
C ASN A 234 22.16 -7.25 -15.06
N GLU A 235 21.06 -7.55 -14.37
CA GLU A 235 19.90 -6.64 -14.30
C GLU A 235 20.24 -5.33 -13.59
N LEU A 236 21.00 -5.39 -12.49
CA LEU A 236 21.49 -4.19 -11.79
C LEU A 236 22.38 -3.32 -12.69
N ASN A 237 23.25 -3.93 -13.48
CA ASN A 237 24.11 -3.21 -14.41
C ASN A 237 23.31 -2.58 -15.57
N LYS A 238 22.25 -3.26 -16.04
CA LYS A 238 21.33 -2.71 -17.03
C LYS A 238 20.59 -1.48 -16.48
N ILE A 239 20.04 -1.58 -15.27
CA ILE A 239 19.36 -0.46 -14.60
C ILE A 239 20.31 0.73 -14.39
N LYS A 240 21.56 0.48 -13.96
CA LYS A 240 22.57 1.53 -13.82
C LYS A 240 22.87 2.23 -15.15
N LYS A 241 23.01 1.46 -16.23
CA LYS A 241 23.24 2.00 -17.57
C LYS A 241 22.07 2.88 -18.03
N ASP A 242 20.84 2.38 -17.88
CA ASP A 242 19.63 3.13 -18.25
C ASP A 242 19.53 4.44 -17.45
N PHE A 243 19.88 4.41 -16.16
CA PHE A 243 19.92 5.60 -15.31
C PHE A 243 20.98 6.62 -15.75
N ASP A 244 22.18 6.16 -16.10
CA ASP A 244 23.27 7.03 -16.60
C ASP A 244 22.94 7.65 -17.97
N GLU A 245 22.27 6.90 -18.85
CA GLU A 245 21.78 7.41 -20.14
C GLU A 245 20.71 8.48 -19.94
N GLU A 246 19.75 8.25 -19.04
CA GLU A 246 18.71 9.23 -18.73
C GLU A 246 19.28 10.48 -18.06
N LYS A 247 20.26 10.32 -17.17
CA LYS A 247 21.00 11.45 -16.57
C LYS A 247 21.71 12.30 -17.62
N LYS A 248 22.35 11.68 -18.62
CA LYS A 248 22.97 12.39 -19.76
C LYS A 248 21.92 13.13 -20.59
N ARG A 249 20.76 12.49 -20.85
CA ARG A 249 19.65 13.10 -21.59
C ARG A 249 19.12 14.35 -20.90
N ILE A 250 18.90 14.29 -19.58
CA ILE A 250 18.44 15.43 -18.78
C ILE A 250 19.46 16.57 -18.81
N ASN A 251 20.76 16.28 -18.62
CA ASN A 251 21.81 17.29 -18.65
C ASN A 251 21.88 18.00 -20.02
N SER A 252 21.77 17.25 -21.13
CA SER A 252 21.75 17.84 -22.48
C SER A 252 20.55 18.77 -22.70
N LEU A 253 19.37 18.40 -22.19
CA LEU A 253 18.18 19.27 -22.26
C LEU A 253 18.38 20.55 -21.46
N TYR A 254 18.98 20.45 -20.28
CA TYR A 254 19.26 21.60 -19.42
C TYR A 254 20.27 22.56 -20.07
N GLU A 255 21.36 22.06 -20.64
CA GLU A 255 22.34 22.87 -21.38
C GLU A 255 21.70 23.59 -22.58
N LYS A 256 20.84 22.89 -23.33
CA LYS A 256 20.10 23.48 -24.46
C LYS A 256 19.18 24.61 -24.01
N GLN A 257 18.52 24.47 -22.85
CA GLN A 257 17.71 25.54 -22.28
C GLN A 257 18.57 26.74 -21.85
N ILE A 258 19.72 26.51 -21.21
CA ILE A 258 20.66 27.58 -20.84
C ILE A 258 21.12 28.35 -22.08
N GLU A 259 21.51 27.66 -23.16
CA GLU A 259 21.89 28.33 -24.41
C GLU A 259 20.75 29.16 -25.01
N THR A 260 19.52 28.65 -24.96
CA THR A 260 18.35 29.36 -25.45
C THR A 260 18.12 30.66 -24.67
N VAL A 261 18.22 30.59 -23.34
CA VAL A 261 18.12 31.78 -22.46
C VAL A 261 19.25 32.77 -22.73
N LYS A 262 20.50 32.31 -22.88
CA LYS A 262 21.64 33.17 -23.23
C LYS A 262 21.45 33.88 -24.57
N LYS A 263 20.97 33.18 -25.59
CA LYS A 263 20.67 33.78 -26.91
C LYS A 263 19.54 34.81 -26.81
N GLY A 264 18.48 34.51 -26.05
CA GLY A 264 17.40 35.46 -25.79
C GLY A 264 17.88 36.73 -25.07
N TRP A 265 18.78 36.59 -24.11
CA TRP A 265 19.35 37.72 -23.38
C TRP A 265 20.22 38.62 -24.26
N LEU A 266 21.03 38.04 -25.17
CA LEU A 266 21.85 38.79 -26.12
C LEU A 266 21.02 39.59 -27.15
N ILE A 267 19.82 39.13 -27.50
CA ILE A 267 18.91 39.86 -28.41
C ILE A 267 18.29 41.10 -27.70
N LEU A 268 18.23 41.09 -26.37
CA LEU A 268 17.66 42.17 -25.57
C LEU A 268 18.68 43.26 -25.18
N GLN A 269 19.96 43.09 -25.53
CA GLN A 269 21.01 44.10 -25.37
C GLN A 269 21.23 44.88 -26.66
#